data_AF-C4WXA8-F1
#
_entry.id   AF-C4WXA8-F1
#
_cell.length_a   1.000
_cell.length_b   1.000
_cell.length_c   1.000
_cell.angle_alpha   90.00
_cell.angle_beta   90.00
_cell.angle_gamma   90.00
#
_symmetry.space_group_name_H-M   'P 1'
#
loop_
_entity.id
_entity.type
_entity.pdbx_description
1 polymer ?
#
loop_
_entity_poly.entity_id
_entity_poly.type
_entity_poly.pdbx_seq_one_letter_code
_entity_poly.pdbx_strand_id
1 'polypeptide(L)'
;MSSKVGMGRESGRLKDADKKKVLDTATRNRRARRALESLEMDNYQQDPHADIVLNKKAPKFLDTIEAKGGRRKKEKSAEYYKQKFRRTFEQLIEADQFINRDPPNYNTIEAPSSNFPRRIFCAVCGFRSSYTCTTCGARYCCISCLGTHQATRCLKWAV
;
A
#
# COMPACT_ATOMS: atom_id res chain seq x y z
N MET A 1 -3.70 -50.19 40.97
CA MET A 1 -2.39 -49.66 40.53
C MET A 1 -2.62 -48.93 39.20
N SER A 2 -2.75 -47.61 39.21
CA SER A 2 -2.91 -46.83 37.96
C SER A 2 -1.71 -45.91 37.79
N SER A 3 -0.84 -46.28 36.84
CA SER A 3 0.33 -45.53 36.45
C SER A 3 -0.09 -44.28 35.68
N LYS A 4 0.17 -43.09 36.24
CA LYS A 4 0.04 -41.81 35.54
C LYS A 4 1.09 -41.74 34.43
N VAL A 5 0.63 -41.75 33.17
CA VAL A 5 1.45 -41.47 31.99
C VAL A 5 2.01 -40.05 32.11
N GLY A 6 3.34 -39.94 32.19
CA GLY A 6 4.04 -38.67 32.27
C GLY A 6 3.82 -37.85 31.01
N MET A 7 3.20 -36.68 31.17
CA MET A 7 3.08 -35.68 30.11
C MET A 7 4.50 -35.22 29.75
N GLY A 8 4.93 -35.52 28.52
CA GLY A 8 6.29 -35.28 28.06
C GLY A 8 6.70 -33.82 28.26
N ARG A 9 7.89 -33.61 28.82
CA ARG A 9 8.54 -32.30 28.92
C ARG A 9 8.92 -31.84 27.51
N GLU A 10 7.99 -31.20 26.83
CA GLU A 10 8.28 -30.56 25.54
C GLU A 10 9.04 -29.25 25.77
N SER A 11 10.16 -29.09 25.08
CA SER A 11 10.98 -27.88 25.14
C SER A 11 10.21 -26.71 24.54
N GLY A 12 10.08 -25.59 25.28
CA GLY A 12 9.44 -24.36 24.76
C GLY A 12 10.07 -23.84 23.46
N ARG A 13 11.32 -24.23 23.18
CA ARG A 13 12.04 -23.93 21.94
C ARG A 13 11.41 -24.58 20.70
N LEU A 14 10.75 -25.74 20.86
CA LEU A 14 10.02 -26.42 19.78
C LEU A 14 8.71 -25.68 19.45
N LYS A 15 8.01 -25.17 20.47
CA LYS A 15 6.77 -24.38 20.27
C LYS A 15 6.99 -23.10 19.49
N ASP A 16 8.14 -22.44 19.65
CA ASP A 16 8.47 -21.23 18.88
C ASP A 16 8.94 -21.52 17.44
N ALA A 17 9.43 -22.74 17.18
CA ALA A 17 9.72 -23.20 15.82
C ALA A 17 8.43 -23.48 15.04
N ASP A 18 7.42 -24.08 15.67
CA ASP A 18 6.10 -24.33 15.05
C ASP A 18 5.35 -23.05 14.68
N LYS A 19 5.58 -21.94 15.41
CA LYS A 19 5.03 -20.62 15.04
C LYS A 19 5.67 -20.04 13.77
N LYS A 20 6.81 -20.56 13.31
CA LYS A 20 7.52 -20.10 12.11
C LYS A 20 7.21 -21.01 10.92
N LYS A 21 5.92 -21.17 10.61
CA LYS A 21 5.46 -21.90 9.42
C LYS A 21 6.09 -21.29 8.16
N VAL A 22 6.80 -22.12 7.40
CA VAL A 22 7.34 -21.74 6.08
C VAL A 22 6.15 -21.46 5.16
N LEU A 23 6.01 -20.22 4.70
CA LEU A 23 4.98 -19.88 3.73
C LEU A 23 5.45 -20.26 2.32
N ASP A 24 4.53 -20.71 1.46
CA ASP A 24 4.84 -20.94 0.05
C ASP A 24 5.03 -19.60 -0.68
N THR A 25 5.57 -19.66 -1.90
CA THR A 25 5.79 -18.47 -2.74
C THR A 25 4.46 -17.79 -3.10
N ALA A 26 3.40 -18.56 -3.35
CA ALA A 26 2.10 -18.01 -3.71
C ALA A 26 1.47 -17.20 -2.56
N THR A 27 1.53 -17.69 -1.32
CA THR A 27 1.03 -16.97 -0.14
C THR A 27 1.84 -15.71 0.12
N ARG A 28 3.16 -15.75 -0.06
CA ARG A 28 3.99 -14.54 0.05
C ARG A 28 3.58 -13.49 -0.99
N ASN A 29 3.36 -13.89 -2.24
CA ASN A 29 2.92 -12.98 -3.30
C ASN A 29 1.53 -12.40 -3.03
N ARG A 30 0.60 -13.20 -2.48
CA ARG A 30 -0.73 -12.72 -2.06
C ARG A 30 -0.64 -11.64 -0.98
N ARG A 31 0.21 -11.85 0.04
CA ARG A 31 0.43 -10.85 1.10
C ARG A 31 1.05 -9.56 0.55
N ALA A 32 2.03 -9.68 -0.34
CA ALA A 32 2.64 -8.51 -0.98
C ALA A 32 1.62 -7.70 -1.81
N ARG A 33 0.76 -8.38 -2.58
CA ARG A 33 -0.31 -7.72 -3.34
C ARG A 33 -1.31 -7.00 -2.45
N ARG A 34 -1.76 -7.64 -1.36
CA ARG A 34 -2.68 -7.02 -0.41
C ARG A 34 -2.09 -5.76 0.23
N ALA A 35 -0.80 -5.77 0.55
CA ALA A 35 -0.12 -4.60 1.09
C ALA A 35 -0.06 -3.45 0.07
N LEU A 36 0.21 -3.74 -1.21
CA LEU A 36 0.18 -2.74 -2.28
C LEU A 36 -1.23 -2.15 -2.46
N GLU A 37 -2.26 -3.01 -2.48
CA GLU A 37 -3.66 -2.59 -2.59
C GLU A 37 -4.08 -1.69 -1.41
N SER A 38 -3.65 -2.01 -0.18
CA SER A 38 -3.89 -1.15 0.99
C SER A 38 -3.25 0.23 0.83
N LEU A 39 -2.01 0.29 0.35
CA LEU A 39 -1.31 1.56 0.10
C LEU A 39 -1.95 2.36 -1.04
N GLU A 40 -2.51 1.67 -2.05
CA GLU A 40 -3.26 2.30 -3.14
C GLU A 40 -4.57 2.91 -2.65
N MET A 41 -5.30 2.23 -1.76
CA MET A 41 -6.51 2.77 -1.14
C MET A 41 -6.25 4.01 -0.29
N ASP A 42 -5.14 4.04 0.46
CA ASP A 42 -4.77 5.20 1.30
C ASP A 42 -4.44 6.46 0.49
N ASN A 43 -4.02 6.33 -0.77
CA ASN A 43 -3.75 7.47 -1.65
C ASN A 43 -5.03 8.19 -2.09
N TYR A 44 -6.20 7.53 -2.03
CA TYR A 44 -7.46 8.07 -2.51
C TYR A 44 -8.46 8.28 -1.38
N GLN A 45 -8.47 9.49 -0.82
CA GLN A 45 -9.60 9.96 -0.03
C GLN A 45 -10.53 10.73 -0.97
N GLN A 46 -11.72 10.17 -1.25
CA GLN A 46 -12.82 10.97 -1.78
C GLN A 46 -12.98 12.19 -0.87
N ASP A 47 -12.95 13.39 -1.45
CA ASP A 47 -13.13 14.62 -0.70
C ASP A 47 -14.42 14.49 0.12
N PRO A 48 -14.35 14.43 1.48
CA PRO A 48 -15.53 14.28 2.33
C PRO A 48 -16.55 15.40 2.13
N HIS A 49 -16.13 16.49 1.48
CA HIS A 49 -16.93 17.66 1.17
C HIS A 49 -17.47 17.69 -0.26
N ALA A 50 -17.16 16.70 -1.12
CA ALA A 50 -17.61 16.66 -2.51
C ALA A 50 -19.14 16.67 -2.65
N ASP A 51 -19.83 15.99 -1.73
CA ASP A 51 -21.29 15.85 -1.72
C ASP A 51 -21.98 16.69 -0.63
N ILE A 52 -21.28 17.66 -0.02
CA ILE A 52 -21.93 18.57 0.92
C ILE A 52 -22.88 19.50 0.16
N VAL A 53 -24.12 19.08 0.09
CA VAL A 53 -25.24 19.93 -0.28
C VAL A 53 -25.45 20.89 0.87
N LEU A 54 -24.89 22.10 0.75
CA LEU A 54 -25.06 23.18 1.72
C LEU A 54 -26.56 23.33 2.01
N ASN A 55 -27.00 22.93 3.20
CA ASN A 55 -28.42 22.88 3.53
C ASN A 55 -29.00 24.29 3.43
N LYS A 56 -29.86 24.54 2.44
CA LYS A 56 -30.39 25.88 2.12
C LYS A 56 -31.21 26.49 3.26
N LYS A 57 -31.55 25.69 4.28
CA LYS A 57 -32.29 26.08 5.48
C LYS A 57 -31.40 26.38 6.70
N ALA A 58 -30.07 26.31 6.58
CA ALA A 58 -29.18 26.69 7.66
C ALA A 58 -29.34 28.21 7.96
N PRO A 59 -29.65 28.61 9.21
CA PRO A 59 -29.78 30.01 9.57
C PRO A 59 -28.43 30.70 9.39
N LYS A 60 -28.41 31.71 8.52
CA LYS A 60 -27.22 32.53 8.29
C LYS A 60 -27.17 33.57 9.39
N PHE A 61 -26.31 33.37 10.38
CA PHE A 61 -25.91 34.45 11.27
C PHE A 61 -25.11 35.45 10.43
N LEU A 62 -25.79 36.52 10.00
CA LEU A 62 -25.16 37.67 9.38
C LEU A 62 -24.51 38.46 10.50
N ASP A 63 -23.18 38.38 10.61
CA ASP A 63 -22.43 39.39 11.34
C ASP A 63 -22.61 40.73 10.61
N THR A 64 -23.23 41.64 11.34
CA THR A 64 -23.52 43.02 10.98
C THR A 64 -22.24 43.80 10.72
N ILE A 65 -21.76 43.86 9.48
CA ILE A 65 -21.07 45.06 8.95
C ILE A 65 -21.43 45.26 7.48
N GLU A 66 -21.97 46.44 7.24
CA GLU A 66 -22.51 47.04 6.02
C GLU A 66 -21.78 46.71 4.71
N ALA A 67 -22.50 46.12 3.74
CA ALA A 67 -22.25 46.33 2.32
C ALA A 67 -23.49 45.98 1.48
N LYS A 68 -24.14 47.04 0.96
CA LYS A 68 -25.15 46.97 -0.09
C LYS A 68 -24.56 46.34 -1.36
N GLY A 69 -25.37 45.53 -2.05
CA GLY A 69 -25.30 45.40 -3.51
C GLY A 69 -24.63 44.13 -4.03
N GLY A 70 -25.47 43.18 -4.44
CA GLY A 70 -25.12 42.12 -5.38
C GLY A 70 -24.90 40.77 -4.71
N ARG A 71 -25.77 39.81 -5.06
CA ARG A 71 -25.47 38.38 -4.94
C ARG A 71 -24.26 38.08 -5.83
N ARG A 72 -23.05 38.38 -5.37
CA ARG A 72 -21.84 37.85 -5.96
C ARG A 72 -21.89 36.35 -5.71
N LYS A 73 -22.25 35.60 -6.77
CA LYS A 73 -22.04 34.17 -6.86
C LYS A 73 -20.58 33.98 -6.43
N LYS A 74 -20.35 33.45 -5.22
CA LYS A 74 -18.99 33.24 -4.68
C LYS A 74 -18.27 32.47 -5.77
N GLU A 75 -17.38 33.13 -6.50
CA GLU A 75 -16.66 32.49 -7.59
C GLU A 75 -15.95 31.31 -6.96
N LYS A 76 -16.28 30.13 -7.47
CA LYS A 76 -15.63 28.89 -7.04
C LYS A 76 -14.14 29.13 -7.24
N SER A 77 -13.40 29.20 -6.13
CA SER A 77 -11.96 29.44 -6.13
C SER A 77 -11.30 28.51 -7.15
N ALA A 78 -10.20 28.94 -7.77
CA ALA A 78 -9.39 28.05 -8.60
C ALA A 78 -9.05 26.73 -7.87
N GLU A 79 -8.99 26.77 -6.54
CA GLU A 79 -8.84 25.62 -5.65
C GLU A 79 -10.03 24.64 -5.70
N TYR A 80 -11.27 25.12 -5.78
CA TYR A 80 -12.47 24.30 -5.93
C TYR A 80 -12.48 23.55 -7.28
N TYR A 81 -12.04 24.21 -8.36
CA TYR A 81 -11.92 23.55 -9.65
C TYR A 81 -10.73 22.57 -9.68
N LYS A 82 -9.60 22.89 -9.03
CA LYS A 82 -8.49 21.94 -8.85
C LYS A 82 -8.90 20.70 -8.06
N GLN A 83 -9.75 20.83 -7.04
CA GLN A 83 -10.29 19.70 -6.27
C GLN A 83 -11.34 18.89 -7.04
N LYS A 84 -12.31 19.56 -7.68
CA LYS A 84 -13.38 18.87 -8.45
C LYS A 84 -12.84 18.12 -9.68
N PHE A 85 -11.70 18.54 -10.23
CA PHE A 85 -11.06 17.91 -11.39
C PHE A 85 -9.87 17.01 -11.03
N ARG A 86 -9.74 16.54 -9.77
CA ARG A 86 -8.78 15.46 -9.44
C ARG A 86 -9.27 14.15 -10.04
N ARG A 87 -9.04 13.96 -11.34
CA ARG A 87 -9.08 12.63 -11.95
C ARG A 87 -8.02 11.78 -11.25
N THR A 88 -8.36 10.53 -10.94
CA THR A 88 -7.35 9.57 -10.50
C THR A 88 -6.34 9.37 -11.62
N PHE A 89 -5.14 8.90 -11.28
CA PHE A 89 -4.14 8.57 -12.30
C PHE A 89 -4.70 7.59 -13.34
N GLU A 90 -5.49 6.61 -12.89
CA GLU A 90 -6.18 5.64 -13.75
C GLU A 90 -7.18 6.32 -14.70
N GLN A 91 -8.01 7.26 -14.22
CA GLN A 91 -8.91 8.05 -15.07
C GLN A 91 -8.16 8.96 -16.06
N LEU A 92 -6.94 9.39 -15.75
CA LEU A 92 -6.09 10.13 -16.67
C LEU A 92 -5.56 9.21 -17.78
N ILE A 93 -5.15 7.99 -17.45
CA ILE A 93 -4.71 6.98 -18.44
C ILE A 93 -5.85 6.60 -19.38
N GLU A 94 -7.05 6.33 -18.85
CA GLU A 94 -8.23 6.02 -19.66
C GLU A 94 -8.55 7.16 -20.62
N ALA A 95 -8.55 8.40 -20.14
CA ALA A 95 -8.78 9.57 -20.98
C ALA A 95 -7.71 9.73 -22.07
N ASP A 96 -6.44 9.49 -21.76
CA ASP A 96 -5.33 9.52 -22.71
C ASP A 96 -5.50 8.46 -23.81
N GLN A 97 -5.93 7.24 -23.46
CA GLN A 97 -6.22 6.19 -24.45
C GLN A 97 -7.29 6.60 -25.47
N PHE A 98 -8.31 7.37 -25.05
CA PHE A 98 -9.35 7.84 -25.95
C PHE A 98 -8.90 8.97 -26.86
N ILE A 99 -7.99 9.84 -26.38
CA ILE A 99 -7.48 11.01 -27.11
C ILE A 99 -6.34 10.60 -28.04
N ASN A 100 -5.38 9.83 -27.54
CA ASN A 100 -4.17 9.38 -28.21
C ASN A 100 -4.26 7.86 -28.47
N ARG A 101 -5.07 7.49 -29.46
CA ARG A 101 -5.26 6.08 -29.84
C ARG A 101 -4.02 5.48 -30.51
N ASP A 102 -3.25 6.29 -31.22
CA ASP A 102 -2.08 5.83 -31.94
C ASP A 102 -0.84 5.83 -31.03
N PRO A 103 0.02 4.79 -31.09
CA PRO A 103 1.26 4.75 -30.31
C PRO A 103 2.23 5.88 -30.71
N PRO A 104 3.08 6.38 -29.77
CA PRO A 104 3.26 5.89 -28.42
C PRO A 104 2.33 6.56 -27.38
N ASN A 105 1.52 5.75 -26.70
CA ASN A 105 0.73 6.12 -25.53
C ASN A 105 1.28 5.48 -24.24
N TYR A 106 0.71 5.86 -23.08
CA TYR A 106 1.14 5.36 -21.77
C TYR A 106 1.21 3.82 -21.66
N ASN A 107 0.31 3.10 -22.34
CA ASN A 107 0.24 1.63 -22.25
C ASN A 107 1.17 0.94 -23.24
N THR A 108 1.47 1.58 -24.37
CA THR A 108 2.33 1.01 -25.42
C THR A 108 3.82 1.19 -25.14
N ILE A 109 4.18 2.08 -24.20
CA ILE A 109 5.60 2.37 -23.88
C ILE A 109 6.21 1.36 -22.90
N GLU A 110 5.46 0.34 -22.49
CA GLU A 110 5.93 -0.69 -21.55
C GLU A 110 7.21 -1.36 -22.07
N ALA A 111 8.24 -1.41 -21.22
CA ALA A 111 9.49 -2.07 -21.56
C ALA A 111 9.28 -3.59 -21.62
N PRO A 112 9.90 -4.29 -22.59
CA PRO A 112 9.82 -5.74 -22.66
C PRO A 112 10.44 -6.39 -21.43
N SER A 113 10.00 -7.62 -21.12
CA SER A 113 10.56 -8.41 -20.02
C SER A 113 12.07 -8.57 -20.17
N SER A 114 12.79 -8.62 -19.03
CA SER A 114 14.24 -8.75 -19.04
C SER A 114 14.70 -10.07 -19.69
N ASN A 115 15.69 -9.98 -20.58
CA ASN A 115 16.36 -11.15 -21.17
C ASN A 115 17.40 -11.79 -20.22
N PHE A 116 17.66 -11.19 -19.05
CA PHE A 116 18.71 -11.63 -18.14
C PHE A 116 18.13 -12.25 -16.86
N PRO A 117 18.81 -13.25 -16.27
CA PRO A 117 18.34 -13.85 -15.03
C PRO A 117 18.38 -12.85 -13.88
N ARG A 118 17.38 -12.94 -12.99
CA ARG A 118 17.28 -12.11 -11.78
C ARG A 118 18.52 -12.29 -10.90
N ARG A 119 19.19 -11.18 -10.59
CA ARG A 119 20.25 -11.14 -9.58
C ARG A 119 19.64 -11.13 -8.18
N ILE A 120 20.32 -11.80 -7.26
CA ILE A 120 19.82 -12.00 -5.90
C ILE A 120 20.74 -11.29 -4.91
N PHE A 121 20.20 -10.25 -4.29
CA PHE A 121 20.92 -9.43 -3.31
C PHE A 121 20.31 -9.53 -1.93
N CYS A 122 21.11 -9.22 -0.92
CA CYS A 122 20.70 -9.14 0.47
C CYS A 122 19.86 -7.87 0.68
N ALA A 123 18.68 -8.00 1.27
CA ALA A 123 17.80 -6.86 1.55
C ALA A 123 18.32 -5.92 2.65
N VAL A 124 19.39 -6.30 3.36
CA VAL A 124 19.97 -5.51 4.45
C VAL A 124 21.21 -4.74 3.99
N CYS A 125 22.14 -5.42 3.30
CA CYS A 125 23.44 -4.84 2.94
C CYS A 125 23.76 -4.82 1.43
N GLY A 126 22.87 -5.34 0.57
CA GLY A 126 23.06 -5.29 -0.89
C GLY A 126 24.05 -6.29 -1.50
N PHE A 127 24.84 -7.02 -0.70
CA PHE A 127 25.72 -8.08 -1.22
C PHE A 127 24.95 -9.28 -1.79
N ARG A 128 25.62 -10.16 -2.58
CA ARG A 128 24.98 -11.39 -3.08
C ARG A 128 24.46 -12.23 -1.91
N SER A 129 23.24 -12.73 -2.05
CA SER A 129 22.56 -13.48 -0.99
C SER A 129 22.37 -14.95 -1.37
N SER A 130 22.79 -15.84 -0.48
CA SER A 130 22.59 -17.28 -0.60
C SER A 130 21.33 -17.74 0.15
N TYR A 131 20.89 -17.00 1.18
CA TYR A 131 19.84 -17.46 2.07
C TYR A 131 18.52 -16.72 1.88
N THR A 132 17.42 -17.38 2.27
CA THR A 132 16.05 -16.90 2.15
C THR A 132 15.34 -17.00 3.50
N CYS A 133 14.63 -15.95 3.88
CA CYS A 133 13.84 -15.93 5.11
C CYS A 133 12.58 -16.79 4.95
N THR A 134 12.32 -17.68 5.91
CA THR A 134 11.21 -18.64 5.84
C THR A 134 9.83 -17.98 5.94
N THR A 135 9.73 -16.87 6.67
CA THR A 135 8.48 -16.14 6.92
C THR A 135 8.10 -15.25 5.73
N CYS A 136 8.98 -14.36 5.29
CA CYS A 136 8.66 -13.35 4.28
C CYS A 136 9.32 -13.59 2.90
N GLY A 137 10.26 -14.54 2.79
CA GLY A 137 10.97 -14.80 1.53
C GLY A 137 12.06 -13.80 1.17
N ALA A 138 12.33 -12.79 2.02
CA ALA A 138 13.41 -11.84 1.80
C ALA A 138 14.77 -12.54 1.83
N ARG A 139 15.70 -12.05 1.00
CA ARG A 139 17.03 -12.64 0.84
C ARG A 139 18.05 -11.98 1.76
N TYR A 140 18.96 -12.77 2.33
CA TYR A 140 20.03 -12.28 3.20
C TYR A 140 21.35 -13.04 2.97
N CYS A 141 22.48 -12.41 3.30
CA CYS A 141 23.81 -12.99 3.07
C CYS A 141 24.41 -13.69 4.30
N CYS A 142 24.05 -13.28 5.52
CA CYS A 142 24.62 -13.80 6.76
C CYS A 142 23.64 -13.72 7.95
N ILE A 143 24.00 -14.36 9.06
CA ILE A 143 23.16 -14.44 10.27
C ILE A 143 22.93 -13.06 10.89
N SER A 144 23.93 -12.16 10.86
CA SER A 144 23.73 -10.78 11.35
C SER A 144 22.66 -10.06 10.55
N CYS A 145 22.69 -10.18 9.21
CA CYS A 145 21.64 -9.65 8.34
C CYS A 145 20.28 -10.33 8.60
N LEU A 146 20.24 -11.62 8.93
CA LEU A 146 18.99 -12.27 9.35
C LEU A 146 18.45 -11.66 10.65
N GLY A 147 19.30 -11.40 11.64
CA GLY A 147 18.91 -10.74 12.88
C GLY A 147 18.34 -9.33 12.64
N THR A 148 19.07 -8.51 11.87
CA THR A 148 18.60 -7.17 11.48
C THR A 148 17.30 -7.22 10.68
N HIS A 149 17.20 -8.17 9.75
CA HIS A 149 15.99 -8.41 8.97
C HIS A 149 14.81 -8.78 9.87
N GLN A 150 14.99 -9.72 10.79
CA GLN A 150 13.97 -10.13 11.73
C GLN A 150 13.56 -8.99 12.66
N ALA A 151 14.47 -8.10 13.06
CA ALA A 151 14.15 -7.00 13.95
C ALA A 151 13.35 -5.87 13.28
N THR A 152 13.65 -5.56 12.01
CA THR A 152 13.18 -4.29 11.38
C THR A 152 12.45 -4.44 10.05
N ARG A 153 12.61 -5.57 9.35
CA ARG A 153 12.18 -5.71 7.94
C ARG A 153 11.31 -6.94 7.65
N CYS A 154 11.20 -7.87 8.58
CA CYS A 154 10.42 -9.08 8.37
C CYS A 154 8.93 -8.76 8.39
N LEU A 155 8.16 -9.20 7.37
CA LEU A 155 6.69 -9.08 7.28
C LEU A 155 5.93 -9.87 8.38
N LYS A 156 6.47 -10.02 9.59
CA LYS A 156 5.66 -10.39 10.74
C LYS A 156 4.71 -9.25 11.13
N TRP A 157 5.04 -7.99 10.77
CA TRP A 157 4.32 -6.78 11.18
C TRP A 157 3.74 -5.93 10.03
N ALA A 158 3.97 -6.30 8.77
CA ALA A 158 3.27 -5.67 7.67
C ALA A 158 1.88 -6.32 7.59
N VAL A 159 0.90 -5.59 8.13
CA VAL A 159 -0.54 -5.87 8.07
C VAL A 159 -0.98 -6.00 6.61
#